data_AF-A0A972KE22-F1
#
_entry.id   AF-A0A972KE22-F1
#
_cell.length_a   1.000
_cell.length_b   1.000
_cell.length_c   1.000
_cell.angle_alpha   90.00
_cell.angle_beta   90.00
_cell.angle_gamma   90.00
#
_symmetry.space_group_name_H-M   'P 1'
#
loop_
_entity.id
_entity.type
_entity.pdbx_description
1 polymer ?
#
loop_
_entity_poly.entity_id
_entity_poly.type
_entity_poly.pdbx_seq_one_letter_code
_entity_poly.pdbx_strand_id
1 'polypeptide(L)'
;MGPWFLPTFADAVGSVRFDYVILLPPAEVCVSRVRSRERHGFSDEAATRQMHAQFDEAQIDDRYVIRGDISLTALVDEIVLRRSRDQLTFERTR
;
A
#
# COMPACT_ATOMS: atom_id res chain seq x y z
N MET A 1 -5.52 -3.30 1.10
CA MET A 1 -5.43 -4.76 0.91
C MET A 1 -3.96 -5.14 0.91
N GLY A 2 -3.56 -6.18 1.63
CA GLY A 2 -2.19 -6.68 1.59
C GLY A 2 -1.83 -7.31 0.24
N PRO A 3 -0.57 -7.23 -0.21
CA PRO A 3 -0.15 -7.71 -1.53
C PRO A 3 -0.35 -9.22 -1.72
N TRP A 4 -0.30 -10.01 -0.65
CA TRP A 4 -0.57 -11.45 -0.67
C TRP A 4 -2.01 -11.82 -1.08
N PHE A 5 -2.94 -10.87 -1.09
CA PHE A 5 -4.29 -11.08 -1.60
C PHE A 5 -4.46 -10.71 -3.08
N LEU A 6 -3.49 -10.07 -3.73
CA LEU A 6 -3.62 -9.65 -5.12
C LEU A 6 -3.96 -10.79 -6.09
N PRO A 7 -3.31 -11.97 -6.02
CA PRO A 7 -3.64 -13.08 -6.91
C PRO A 7 -5.08 -13.56 -6.70
N THR A 8 -5.50 -13.71 -5.44
CA THR A 8 -6.85 -14.14 -5.07
C THR A 8 -7.90 -13.11 -5.51
N PHE A 9 -7.62 -11.83 -5.31
CA PHE A 9 -8.49 -10.75 -5.75
C PHE A 9 -8.65 -10.76 -7.26
N ALA A 10 -7.55 -10.80 -8.01
CA ALA A 10 -7.56 -10.87 -9.48
C ALA A 10 -8.37 -12.08 -10.00
N ASP A 11 -8.17 -13.25 -9.40
CA ASP A 11 -8.91 -14.47 -9.79
C ASP A 11 -10.42 -14.34 -9.55
N ALA A 12 -10.81 -13.70 -8.44
CA ALA A 12 -12.20 -13.50 -8.05
C ALA A 12 -12.92 -12.48 -8.93
N VAL A 13 -12.22 -11.44 -9.40
CA VAL A 13 -12.81 -10.39 -10.26
C VAL A 13 -12.80 -10.75 -11.75
N GLY A 14 -12.02 -11.75 -12.16
CA GLY A 14 -11.87 -12.17 -13.56
C GLY A 14 -10.76 -11.42 -14.30
N SER A 15 -10.84 -11.31 -15.62
CA SER A 15 -9.86 -10.54 -16.43
C SER A 15 -9.96 -9.05 -16.13
N VAL A 16 -9.29 -8.61 -15.06
CA VAL A 16 -9.32 -7.23 -14.61
C VAL A 16 -7.90 -6.69 -14.54
N ARG A 17 -7.68 -5.65 -15.35
CA ARG A 17 -6.55 -4.75 -15.22
C ARG A 17 -6.94 -3.68 -14.20
N PHE A 18 -6.14 -3.50 -13.14
CA PHE A 18 -6.42 -2.49 -12.13
C PHE A 18 -5.13 -1.84 -11.61
N ASP A 19 -5.22 -0.59 -11.17
CA ASP A 19 -4.11 0.09 -10.52
C ASP A 19 -3.98 -0.34 -9.06
N TYR A 20 -2.77 -0.66 -8.63
CA TYR A 20 -2.45 -1.01 -7.25
C TYR A 20 -1.26 -0.19 -6.75
N VAL A 21 -1.37 0.32 -5.52
CA VAL A 21 -0.31 1.08 -4.86
C VAL A 21 -0.30 0.82 -3.36
N ILE A 22 0.89 0.67 -2.79
CA ILE A 22 1.16 0.55 -1.36
C ILE A 22 1.87 1.82 -0.91
N LEU A 23 1.33 2.43 0.13
CA LEU A 23 1.98 3.54 0.83
C LEU A 23 2.71 2.97 2.04
N LEU A 24 4.04 3.05 2.04
CA LEU A 24 4.88 2.46 3.06
C LEU A 24 5.79 3.51 3.71
N PRO A 25 5.22 4.40 4.55
CA PRO A 25 6.03 5.29 5.37
C PRO A 25 6.78 4.49 6.45
N PRO A 26 7.77 5.09 7.14
CA PRO A 26 8.45 4.44 8.25
C PRO A 26 7.46 3.98 9.35
N ALA A 27 7.78 2.88 10.03
CA ALA A 27 6.92 2.31 11.07
C ALA A 27 6.53 3.33 12.15
N GLU A 28 7.46 4.20 12.55
CA GLU A 28 7.21 5.25 13.56
C GLU A 28 6.13 6.24 13.12
N VAL A 29 6.10 6.57 11.83
CA VAL A 29 5.07 7.45 11.26
C VAL A 29 3.71 6.76 11.29
N CYS A 30 3.66 5.46 10.97
CA CYS A 30 2.43 4.66 11.10
C CYS A 30 1.94 4.62 12.56
N VAL A 31 2.82 4.34 13.52
CA VAL A 31 2.50 4.28 14.95
C VAL A 31 1.98 5.63 15.45
N SER A 32 2.67 6.73 15.10
CA SER A 32 2.25 8.08 15.45
C SER A 32 0.86 8.41 14.91
N ARG A 33 0.60 8.11 13.63
CA ARG A 33 -0.71 8.32 12.97
C ARG A 33 -1.81 7.46 13.58
N VAL A 34 -1.53 6.20 13.93
CA VAL A 34 -2.52 5.31 14.55
C VAL A 34 -2.87 5.79 15.96
N ARG A 35 -1.88 6.23 16.74
CA ARG A 35 -2.08 6.76 18.09
C ARG A 35 -2.87 8.06 18.12
N SER A 36 -2.69 8.93 17.13
CA SER A 36 -3.39 10.21 17.05
C SER A 36 -4.78 10.13 16.39
N ARG A 37 -5.21 8.96 15.93
CA ARG A 37 -6.56 8.78 15.37
C ARG A 37 -7.62 8.92 16.44
N GLU A 38 -8.41 9.97 16.33
CA GLU A 38 -9.62 10.13 17.12
C GLU A 38 -10.73 9.20 16.58
N ARG A 39 -11.56 8.65 17.48
CA ARG A 39 -12.78 7.88 17.16
C ARG A 39 -12.56 6.57 16.39
N HIS A 40 -11.34 6.03 16.35
CA HIS A 40 -11.07 4.68 15.85
C HIS A 40 -10.67 3.77 17.02
N GLY A 41 -11.32 2.62 17.18
CA GLY A 41 -11.03 1.65 18.26
C GLY A 41 -9.72 0.88 18.09
N PHE A 42 -8.80 1.35 17.25
CA PHE A 42 -7.52 0.70 16.96
C PHE A 42 -6.40 1.71 17.17
N SER A 43 -5.68 1.55 18.28
CA SER A 43 -4.55 2.37 18.71
C SER A 43 -3.34 1.52 19.12
N ASP A 44 -3.38 0.22 18.81
CA ASP A 44 -2.38 -0.76 19.22
C ASP A 44 -1.08 -0.60 18.41
N GLU A 45 -0.01 -0.21 19.10
CA GLU A 45 1.32 -0.07 18.53
C GLU A 45 1.91 -1.40 18.05
N ALA A 46 1.81 -2.46 18.86
CA ALA A 46 2.41 -3.76 18.54
C ALA A 46 1.78 -4.34 17.27
N ALA A 47 0.45 -4.29 17.19
CA ALA A 47 -0.28 -4.69 15.98
C ALA A 47 0.08 -3.81 14.77
N THR A 48 0.25 -2.49 14.97
CA THR A 48 0.68 -1.58 13.90
C THR A 48 2.06 -1.93 13.36
N ARG A 49 3.03 -2.19 14.24
CA ARG A 49 4.40 -2.57 13.86
C ARG A 49 4.45 -3.93 13.19
N GLN A 50 3.70 -4.89 13.71
CA GLN A 50 3.59 -6.22 13.10
C GLN A 50 3.02 -6.12 11.68
N MET A 51 1.96 -5.35 11.49
CA MET A 51 1.37 -5.12 10.17
C MET A 51 2.36 -4.42 9.22
N HIS A 52 3.08 -3.40 9.71
CA HIS A 52 4.10 -2.72 8.91
C HIS A 52 5.18 -3.69 8.43
N ALA A 53 5.72 -4.53 9.30
CA ALA A 53 6.72 -5.53 8.96
C ALA A 53 6.23 -6.50 7.88
N GLN A 54 4.97 -6.97 7.97
CA GLN A 54 4.40 -7.85 6.94
C GLN A 54 4.38 -7.21 5.55
N PHE A 55 4.13 -5.90 5.45
CA PHE A 55 4.17 -5.18 4.17
C PHE A 55 5.60 -4.90 3.70
N ASP A 56 6.52 -4.62 4.61
CA ASP A 56 7.92 -4.33 4.28
C ASP A 56 8.68 -5.56 3.80
N GLU A 57 8.38 -6.74 4.38
CA GLU A 57 8.99 -8.03 4.04
C GLU A 57 8.30 -8.73 2.85
N ALA A 58 7.15 -8.22 2.40
CA ALA A 58 6.39 -8.80 1.31
C ALA A 58 7.19 -8.80 0.00
N GLN A 59 7.20 -9.93 -0.70
CA GLN A 59 7.77 -10.03 -2.05
C GLN A 59 6.81 -9.38 -3.05
N ILE A 60 6.95 -8.07 -3.24
CA ILE A 60 6.19 -7.27 -4.21
C ILE A 60 7.13 -6.43 -5.07
N ASP A 61 6.75 -6.21 -6.33
CA ASP A 61 7.45 -5.32 -7.24
C ASP A 61 7.45 -3.87 -6.70
N ASP A 62 8.64 -3.28 -6.60
CA ASP A 62 8.87 -1.92 -6.09
C ASP A 62 8.08 -0.84 -6.85
N ARG A 63 7.65 -1.12 -8.10
CA ARG A 63 6.79 -0.20 -8.86
C ARG A 63 5.49 0.13 -8.13
N TYR A 64 4.97 -0.81 -7.35
CA TYR A 64 3.75 -0.64 -6.57
C TYR A 64 3.98 0.05 -5.23
N VAL A 65 5.23 0.26 -4.80
CA VAL A 65 5.54 0.76 -3.46
C VAL A 65 6.01 2.21 -3.53
N ILE A 66 5.35 3.07 -2.77
CA ILE A 66 5.81 4.43 -2.49
C ILE A 66 6.28 4.46 -1.03
N ARG A 67 7.61 4.59 -0.85
CA ARG A 67 8.26 4.58 0.46
C ARG A 67 8.46 6.00 0.99
N GLY A 68 8.54 6.12 2.31
CA GLY A 68 8.89 7.36 2.99
C GLY A 68 7.68 8.19 3.45
N ASP A 69 7.98 9.28 4.14
CA ASP A 69 6.98 10.23 4.64
C ASP A 69 6.99 11.50 3.78
N ILE A 70 6.35 11.44 2.62
CA ILE A 70 6.25 12.54 1.68
C ILE A 70 4.98 13.36 1.90
N SER A 71 4.97 14.60 1.44
CA SER A 71 3.78 15.46 1.52
C SER A 71 2.62 14.88 0.69
N LEU A 72 1.39 15.23 1.06
CA LEU A 72 0.20 14.78 0.33
C LEU A 72 0.24 15.19 -1.16
N THR A 73 0.67 16.40 -1.45
CA THR A 73 0.81 16.88 -2.84
C THR A 73 1.81 16.05 -3.61
N ALA A 74 3.01 15.82 -3.06
CA ALA A 74 4.04 15.01 -3.71
C ALA A 74 3.59 13.55 -3.89
N LEU A 75 2.83 13.01 -2.93
CA LEU A 75 2.26 11.67 -3.02
C LEU A 75 1.25 11.56 -4.17
N VAL A 76 0.35 12.54 -4.30
CA VAL A 76 -0.63 12.57 -5.38
C VAL A 76 0.07 12.70 -6.74
N ASP A 77 1.04 13.59 -6.85
CA ASP A 77 1.82 13.80 -8.08
C ASP A 77 2.54 12.51 -8.49
N GLU A 78 3.15 11.80 -7.54
CA GLU A 78 3.83 10.52 -7.78
C GLU A 78 2.85 9.43 -8.25
N ILE A 79 1.69 9.30 -7.61
CA ILE A 79 0.66 8.32 -8.01
C ILE A 79 0.18 8.62 -9.44
N VAL A 80 -0.13 9.89 -9.74
CA VAL A 80 -0.59 10.30 -11.08
C VAL A 80 0.50 10.04 -12.13
N LEU A 81 1.75 10.35 -11.83
CA LEU A 81 2.87 10.11 -12.74
C LEU A 81 3.05 8.61 -13.03
N ARG A 82 3.11 7.76 -11.99
CA ARG A 82 3.26 6.31 -12.16
C ARG A 82 2.07 5.70 -12.91
N ARG A 83 0.85 6.17 -12.62
CA ARG A 83 -0.35 5.75 -13.34
C ARG A 83 -0.29 6.11 -14.83
N SER A 84 0.15 7.32 -15.17
CA SER A 84 0.28 7.75 -16.58
C SER A 84 1.30 6.92 -17.38
N ARG A 85 2.18 6.19 -16.68
CA ARG A 85 3.22 5.33 -17.23
C ARG A 85 2.89 3.84 -17.12
N ASP A 86 1.65 3.50 -16.75
CA ASP A 86 1.20 2.13 -16.48
C ASP A 86 2.02 1.38 -15.41
N GLN A 87 2.78 2.09 -14.58
CA GLN A 87 3.67 1.49 -13.57
C GLN A 87 2.92 0.96 -12.35
N LEU A 88 1.64 1.34 -12.20
CA LEU A 88 0.76 0.84 -11.14
C LEU A 88 -0.19 -0.27 -11.64
N THR A 89 -0.14 -0.60 -12.92
CA THR A 89 -1.03 -1.63 -13.47
C THR A 89 -0.66 -2.99 -12.89
N PHE A 90 -1.63 -3.63 -12.24
CA PHE A 90 -1.65 -5.06 -11.98
C PHE A 90 -2.53 -5.74 -13.03
N GLU A 91 -1.96 -6.77 -13.65
CA GLU A 91 -2.67 -7.64 -14.58
C GLU A 91 -2.22 -9.08 -14.36
N ARG A 92 -3.18 -10.00 -14.38
CA ARG A 92 -2.92 -11.43 -14.35
C ARG A 92 -3.67 -12.07 -15.50
N THR A 93 -2.93 -12.56 -16.49
CA THR A 93 -3.49 -13.39 -17.55
C THR A 93 -3.69 -14.79 -16.97
N ARG A 94 -4.88 -15.38 -17.19
CA ARG A 94 -5.13 -16.78 -16.82
C ARG A 94 -4.28 -17.73 -17.63
#